data_AF-A0A9C9XQM8-F1
#
_entry.id   AF-A0A9C9XQM8-F1
#
_cell.length_a   1.000
_cell.length_b   1.000
_cell.length_c   1.000
_cell.angle_alpha   90.00
_cell.angle_beta   90.00
_cell.angle_gamma   90.00
#
_symmetry.space_group_name_H-M   'P 1'
#
loop_
_entity.id
_entity.type
_entity.pdbx_description
1 polymer ?
#
loop_
_entity_poly.entity_id
_entity_poly.type
_entity_poly.pdbx_seq_one_letter_code
_entity_poly.pdbx_strand_id
1 'polypeptide(L)'
;MGYAFLPSQVPPTCRVFAQVLVTLPADSTGKSIRDSITDEARMRGADMILIGQSRQMKEDEGLNFVYYGPEREYLCNEKWCGWKYGYDAWEKQGDWVNIGLKEWGNAKIRFDYPIMMQAAFLRCR
;
A
#
# COMPACT_ATOMS: atom_id res chain seq x y z
N MET A 1 8.16 7.84 -10.08
CA MET A 1 7.68 7.41 -8.76
C MET A 1 8.20 6.00 -8.51
N GLY A 2 8.87 5.77 -7.37
CA GLY A 2 9.42 4.47 -6.99
C GLY A 2 8.45 3.64 -6.13
N TYR A 3 8.82 2.40 -5.83
CA TYR A 3 8.15 1.57 -4.84
C TYR A 3 9.14 0.65 -4.12
N ALA A 4 8.79 0.21 -2.91
CA ALA A 4 9.53 -0.76 -2.12
C ALA A 4 8.57 -1.75 -1.46
N PHE A 5 9.07 -2.94 -1.12
CA PHE A 5 8.35 -3.94 -0.30
C PHE A 5 8.97 -4.07 1.10
N LEU A 6 10.15 -3.46 1.31
CA LEU A 6 10.85 -3.45 2.59
C LEU A 6 11.26 -2.02 2.94
N PRO A 7 11.16 -1.61 4.21
CA PRO A 7 11.63 -0.30 4.65
C PRO A 7 13.12 -0.07 4.34
N SER A 8 13.94 -1.12 4.34
CA SER A 8 15.38 -1.03 4.01
C SER A 8 15.67 -0.69 2.54
N GLN A 9 14.68 -0.81 1.65
CA GLN A 9 14.78 -0.43 0.24
C GLN A 9 14.43 1.05 0.03
N VAL A 10 13.93 1.73 1.05
CA VAL A 10 13.55 3.14 0.99
C VAL A 10 14.79 4.02 1.14
N PRO A 11 15.02 5.00 0.25
CA PRO A 11 16.13 5.94 0.39
C PRO A 11 16.12 6.68 1.75
N PRO A 12 17.30 6.94 2.35
CA PRO A 12 17.40 7.59 3.66
C PRO A 12 16.71 8.96 3.78
N THR A 13 16.56 9.69 2.67
CA THR A 13 15.92 11.01 2.65
C THR A 13 14.39 10.93 2.65
N CYS A 14 13.80 9.76 2.38
CA CYS A 14 12.36 9.63 2.23
C CYS A 14 11.63 9.69 3.58
N ARG A 15 10.60 10.53 3.62
CA ARG A 15 9.73 10.72 4.77
C ARG A 15 8.36 10.12 4.50
N VAL A 16 7.84 9.36 5.46
CA VAL A 16 6.46 8.90 5.45
C VAL A 16 5.57 10.07 5.84
N PHE A 17 4.61 10.42 4.97
CA PHE A 17 3.63 11.48 5.23
C PHE A 17 2.19 10.97 5.29
N ALA A 18 1.95 9.74 4.82
CA ALA A 18 0.67 9.06 4.95
C ALA A 18 0.89 7.56 5.08
N GLN A 19 0.25 6.92 6.05
CA GLN A 19 -0.02 5.47 6.01
C GLN A 19 -1.44 5.28 5.49
N VAL A 20 -1.63 4.29 4.63
CA VAL A 20 -2.85 4.16 3.84
C VAL A 20 -3.31 2.71 3.91
N LEU A 21 -4.60 2.53 4.14
CA LEU A 21 -5.28 1.27 3.95
C LEU A 21 -6.06 1.37 2.65
N VAL A 22 -5.76 0.49 1.72
CA VAL A 22 -6.33 0.47 0.37
C VAL A 22 -7.27 -0.71 0.27
N THR A 23 -8.52 -0.46 -0.11
CA THR A 23 -9.44 -1.51 -0.56
C THR A 23 -9.37 -1.59 -2.08
N LEU A 24 -9.15 -2.80 -2.58
CA LEU A 24 -9.05 -3.11 -4.01
C LEU A 24 -10.22 -4.03 -4.37
N PRO A 25 -10.94 -3.76 -5.47
CA PRO A 25 -12.07 -4.59 -5.86
C PRO A 25 -11.61 -5.98 -6.34
N ALA A 26 -12.55 -6.91 -6.38
CA ALA A 26 -12.35 -8.19 -7.05
C ALA A 26 -12.02 -7.99 -8.53
N ASP A 27 -11.51 -9.05 -9.16
CA ASP A 27 -11.03 -9.08 -10.55
C ASP A 27 -9.88 -8.09 -10.86
N SER A 28 -9.30 -7.47 -9.84
CA SER A 28 -8.13 -6.65 -9.97
C SER A 28 -6.93 -7.47 -10.44
N THR A 29 -6.19 -6.93 -11.41
CA THR A 29 -4.90 -7.49 -11.85
C THR A 29 -3.75 -6.82 -11.10
N GLY A 30 -2.61 -7.47 -11.04
CA GLY A 30 -1.39 -6.85 -10.51
C GLY A 30 -1.06 -5.51 -11.17
N LYS A 31 -1.37 -5.36 -12.46
CA LYS A 31 -1.27 -4.09 -13.19
C LYS A 31 -2.27 -3.05 -12.70
N SER A 32 -3.56 -3.37 -12.62
CA SER A 32 -4.58 -2.40 -12.18
C SER A 32 -4.36 -1.97 -10.73
N ILE A 33 -3.95 -2.89 -9.85
CA ILE A 33 -3.57 -2.58 -8.46
C ILE A 33 -2.44 -1.54 -8.44
N ARG A 34 -1.33 -1.82 -9.14
CA ARG A 34 -0.19 -0.90 -9.20
C ARG A 34 -0.61 0.46 -9.73
N ASP A 35 -1.34 0.49 -10.83
CA ASP A 35 -1.70 1.73 -11.51
C ASP A 35 -2.62 2.59 -10.61
N SER A 36 -3.68 2.00 -10.03
CA SER A 36 -4.59 2.71 -9.11
C SER A 36 -3.86 3.30 -7.90
N ILE A 37 -2.99 2.52 -7.25
CA ILE A 37 -2.24 3.01 -6.07
C ILE A 37 -1.20 4.05 -6.50
N THR A 38 -0.55 3.87 -7.65
CA THR A 38 0.45 4.81 -8.18
C THR A 38 -0.17 6.16 -8.54
N ASP A 39 -1.33 6.15 -9.17
CA ASP A 39 -2.02 7.37 -9.57
C ASP A 39 -2.50 8.13 -8.33
N GLU A 40 -3.09 7.44 -7.35
CA GLU A 40 -3.46 8.06 -6.07
C GLU A 40 -2.25 8.64 -5.33
N ALA A 41 -1.16 7.87 -5.20
CA ALA A 41 0.06 8.32 -4.54
C ALA A 41 0.64 9.58 -5.21
N ARG A 42 0.66 9.64 -6.55
CA ARG A 42 1.11 10.81 -7.30
C ARG A 42 0.21 12.02 -7.08
N MET A 43 -1.10 11.84 -7.12
CA MET A 43 -2.06 12.93 -6.85
C MET A 43 -1.86 13.51 -5.44
N ARG A 44 -1.42 12.70 -4.48
CA ARG A 44 -1.06 13.12 -3.12
C ARG A 44 0.36 13.68 -2.97
N GLY A 45 1.14 13.72 -4.04
CA GLY A 45 2.51 14.23 -4.03
C GLY A 45 3.54 13.28 -3.44
N ALA A 46 3.30 11.96 -3.55
CA ALA A 46 4.28 10.94 -3.21
C ALA A 46 5.31 10.75 -4.32
N ASP A 47 6.57 10.62 -3.93
CA ASP A 47 7.67 10.24 -4.81
C ASP A 47 7.87 8.71 -4.83
N MET A 48 7.44 8.04 -3.75
CA MET A 48 7.63 6.61 -3.54
C MET A 48 6.49 6.01 -2.71
N ILE A 49 6.20 4.72 -2.93
CA ILE A 49 5.28 3.93 -2.11
C ILE A 49 6.06 2.82 -1.40
N LEU A 50 5.87 2.67 -0.09
CA LEU A 50 6.23 1.46 0.62
C LEU A 50 4.98 0.57 0.66
N ILE A 51 5.05 -0.58 -0.02
CA ILE A 51 3.96 -1.54 -0.12
C ILE A 51 4.04 -2.47 1.08
N GLY A 52 2.91 -2.61 1.75
CA GLY A 52 2.75 -3.42 2.95
C GLY A 52 2.05 -4.73 2.69
N GLN A 53 1.44 -5.24 3.75
CA GLN A 53 0.78 -6.53 3.76
C GLN A 53 -0.63 -6.45 3.18
N SER A 54 -1.11 -7.56 2.63
CA SER A 54 -2.45 -7.66 2.05
C SER A 54 -3.22 -8.88 2.54
N ARG A 55 -4.54 -8.73 2.66
CA ARG A 55 -5.48 -9.79 3.03
C ARG A 55 -6.73 -9.75 2.16
N GLN A 56 -7.35 -10.90 1.99
CA GLN A 56 -8.62 -11.04 1.28
C GLN A 56 -9.76 -10.45 2.11
N MET A 57 -10.61 -9.66 1.47
CA MET A 57 -11.86 -9.15 2.05
C MET A 57 -13.04 -10.06 1.71
N LYS A 58 -14.08 -10.02 2.55
CA LYS A 58 -15.33 -10.76 2.29
C LYS A 58 -16.27 -10.01 1.35
N GLU A 59 -16.35 -8.70 1.52
CA GLU A 59 -17.24 -7.83 0.76
C GLU A 59 -16.40 -6.99 -0.20
N ASP A 60 -16.91 -6.82 -1.42
CA ASP A 60 -16.31 -5.91 -2.39
C ASP A 60 -16.89 -4.51 -2.20
N GLU A 61 -16.13 -3.66 -1.53
CA GLU A 61 -16.50 -2.25 -1.28
C GLU A 61 -16.01 -1.32 -2.42
N GLY A 62 -15.43 -1.87 -3.49
CA GLY A 62 -14.82 -1.09 -4.56
C GLY A 62 -13.45 -0.50 -4.18
N LEU A 63 -12.88 0.28 -5.09
CA LEU A 63 -11.60 0.97 -4.83
C LEU A 63 -11.79 2.07 -3.79
N ASN A 64 -11.10 1.97 -2.66
CA ASN A 64 -11.14 2.97 -1.59
C ASN A 64 -9.77 3.17 -0.94
N PHE A 65 -9.51 4.38 -0.46
CA PHE A 65 -8.27 4.75 0.23
C PHE A 65 -8.59 5.41 1.57
N VAL A 66 -8.17 4.79 2.66
CA VAL A 66 -8.28 5.35 4.01
C VAL A 66 -6.91 5.81 4.48
N TYR A 67 -6.77 7.10 4.73
CA TYR A 67 -5.51 7.72 5.13
C TYR A 67 -5.42 7.83 6.64
N TYR A 68 -4.28 7.41 7.17
CA TYR A 68 -3.96 7.44 8.58
C TYR A 68 -2.59 8.07 8.78
N GLY A 69 -2.52 9.05 9.70
CA GLY A 69 -1.28 9.62 10.23
C GLY A 69 -0.14 9.81 9.22
N PRO A 70 1.11 9.87 9.70
CA PRO A 70 1.43 10.44 11.01
C PRO A 70 1.02 11.92 11.07
N GLU A 71 0.83 12.48 12.28
CA GLU A 71 0.59 13.93 12.44
C GLU A 71 1.76 14.79 11.92
N ARG A 72 2.97 14.21 11.93
CA ARG A 72 4.19 14.83 11.41
C ARG A 72 4.97 13.82 10.58
N GLU A 73 5.43 14.25 9.41
CA GLU A 73 6.26 13.43 8.54
C GLU A 73 7.54 12.98 9.26
N TYR A 74 7.93 11.72 9.09
CA TYR A 74 9.12 11.16 9.71
C TYR A 74 9.98 10.40 8.71
N LEU A 75 11.29 10.38 8.94
CA LEU A 75 12.25 9.63 8.12
C LEU A 75 11.97 8.12 8.21
N CYS A 76 11.72 7.49 7.07
CA CYS A 76 11.33 6.07 7.03
C CYS A 76 12.43 5.17 7.58
N ASN A 77 13.67 5.42 7.21
CA ASN A 77 14.83 4.63 7.66
C ASN A 77 15.10 4.71 9.17
N GLU A 78 14.72 5.81 9.83
CA GLU A 78 14.99 6.02 11.26
C GLU A 78 13.81 5.64 12.15
N LYS A 79 12.59 5.92 11.71
CA LYS A 79 11.40 5.92 12.57
C LYS A 79 10.29 4.99 12.09
N TRP A 80 10.52 4.18 11.05
CA TRP A 80 9.52 3.18 10.66
C TRP A 80 9.26 2.20 11.80
N CYS A 81 8.04 2.23 12.34
CA CYS A 81 7.63 1.43 13.49
C CYS A 81 6.71 0.26 13.13
N GLY A 82 6.66 -0.11 11.84
CA GLY A 82 5.77 -1.13 11.32
C GLY A 82 4.38 -0.62 10.96
N TRP A 83 3.52 -1.56 10.57
CA TRP A 83 2.16 -1.31 10.12
C TRP A 83 1.18 -1.22 11.29
N LYS A 84 1.23 -0.12 12.04
CA LYS A 84 0.34 0.10 13.19
C LYS A 84 -0.99 0.72 12.80
N TYR A 85 -1.00 1.55 11.76
CA TYR A 85 -2.19 2.28 11.36
C TYR A 85 -3.10 1.42 10.49
N GLY A 86 -4.40 1.46 10.77
CA GLY A 86 -5.38 0.59 10.11
C GLY A 86 -5.21 -0.90 10.40
N TYR A 87 -4.31 -1.28 11.32
CA TYR A 87 -4.00 -2.67 11.61
C TYR A 87 -5.23 -3.45 12.10
N ASP A 88 -6.02 -2.91 13.01
CA ASP A 88 -7.23 -3.57 13.54
C ASP A 88 -8.28 -3.86 12.46
N ALA A 89 -8.37 -3.00 11.45
CA ALA A 89 -9.27 -3.20 10.31
C ALA A 89 -8.71 -4.26 9.36
N TRP A 90 -7.39 -4.23 9.14
CA TRP A 90 -6.67 -5.15 8.28
C TRP A 90 -6.59 -6.58 8.86
N GLU A 91 -6.29 -6.75 10.15
CA GLU A 91 -6.07 -8.07 10.76
C GLU A 91 -7.34 -8.92 10.84
N LYS A 92 -8.51 -8.26 10.86
CA LYS A 92 -9.83 -8.91 10.89
C LYS A 92 -10.28 -9.44 9.53
N GLN A 93 -9.52 -9.14 8.48
CA GLN A 93 -9.79 -9.66 7.14
C GLN A 93 -9.43 -11.15 7.04
N GLY A 94 -9.77 -11.76 5.91
CA GLY A 94 -9.57 -13.17 5.64
C GLY A 94 -8.11 -13.54 5.41
N ASP A 95 -7.90 -14.48 4.49
CA ASP A 95 -6.60 -15.08 4.25
C ASP A 95 -5.55 -14.08 3.76
N TRP A 96 -4.29 -14.41 4.02
CA TRP A 96 -3.15 -13.65 3.51
C TRP A 96 -3.11 -13.69 2.00
N VAL A 97 -2.91 -12.52 1.40
CA VAL A 97 -2.72 -12.38 -0.04
C VAL A 97 -1.30 -11.88 -0.26
N ASN A 98 -0.50 -12.64 -1.01
CA ASN A 98 0.86 -12.24 -1.31
C ASN A 98 0.88 -11.37 -2.57
N ILE A 99 1.15 -10.07 -2.41
CA ILE A 99 1.42 -9.16 -3.53
C ILE A 99 2.87 -8.70 -3.39
N GLY A 100 3.78 -9.42 -4.05
CA GLY A 100 5.20 -9.12 -4.09
C GLY A 100 5.64 -8.67 -5.48
N LEU A 101 6.94 -8.80 -5.75
CA LEU A 101 7.56 -8.37 -7.01
C LEU A 101 7.01 -9.09 -8.26
N LYS A 102 6.48 -10.30 -8.14
CA LYS A 102 5.98 -11.09 -9.29
C LYS A 102 4.55 -10.70 -9.67
N GLU A 103 3.77 -10.28 -8.67
CA GLU A 103 2.38 -9.87 -8.79
C GLU A 103 2.28 -8.39 -9.13
N TRP A 104 3.08 -7.54 -8.48
CA TRP A 104 3.01 -6.09 -8.64
C TRP A 104 3.28 -5.64 -10.08
N GLY A 105 2.29 -5.03 -10.71
CA GLY A 105 2.38 -4.58 -12.10
C GLY A 105 2.11 -5.67 -13.14
N ASN A 106 1.87 -6.92 -12.73
CA ASN A 106 1.66 -8.03 -13.65
C ASN A 106 0.19 -8.14 -14.09
N ALA A 107 -0.07 -7.89 -15.38
CA ALA A 107 -1.44 -7.94 -15.93
C ALA A 107 -2.02 -9.36 -16.04
N LYS A 108 -1.19 -10.41 -15.95
CA LYS A 108 -1.63 -11.81 -16.07
C LYS A 108 -2.06 -12.42 -14.73
N ILE A 109 -1.66 -11.83 -13.62
CA ILE A 109 -2.06 -12.26 -12.29
C ILE A 109 -3.30 -11.47 -11.90
N ARG A 110 -4.39 -12.19 -11.68
CA ARG A 110 -5.69 -11.65 -11.28
C ARG A 110 -6.06 -12.21 -9.92
N PHE A 111 -6.67 -11.36 -9.12
CA PHE A 111 -7.26 -11.72 -7.83
C PHE A 111 -8.78 -11.67 -8.01
N ASP A 112 -9.44 -12.82 -7.87
CA ASP A 112 -10.89 -13.01 -8.05
C ASP A 112 -11.70 -12.63 -6.79
N TYR A 113 -11.04 -12.01 -5.82
CA TYR A 113 -11.59 -11.54 -4.56
C TYR A 113 -11.11 -10.12 -4.24
N PRO A 114 -11.87 -9.36 -3.44
CA PRO A 114 -11.44 -8.04 -3.00
C PRO A 114 -10.29 -8.14 -1.99
N ILE A 115 -9.43 -7.13 -1.95
CA ILE A 115 -8.19 -7.13 -1.16
C ILE A 115 -8.09 -5.86 -0.33
N MET A 116 -7.73 -6.01 0.94
CA MET A 116 -7.26 -4.93 1.78
C MET A 116 -5.74 -4.93 1.83
N MET A 117 -5.10 -3.82 1.46
CA MET A 117 -3.66 -3.66 1.40
C MET A 117 -3.19 -2.48 2.24
N GLN A 118 -2.11 -2.66 2.99
CA GLN A 118 -1.40 -1.57 3.63
C GLN A 118 -0.40 -0.94 2.66
N ALA A 119 -0.31 0.38 2.66
CA ALA A 119 0.71 1.14 1.94
C ALA A 119 1.16 2.34 2.77
N ALA A 120 2.35 2.86 2.49
CA ALA A 120 2.75 4.16 2.99
C ALA A 120 3.24 5.02 1.83
N PHE A 121 2.81 6.27 1.81
CA PHE A 121 3.24 7.24 0.81
C PHE A 121 4.39 8.06 1.37
N LEU A 122 5.43 8.18 0.54
CA LEU A 122 6.67 8.81 0.93
C LEU A 122 7.03 9.95 -0.01
N ARG A 123 7.69 10.95 0.57
CA ARG A 123 8.26 12.07 -0.14
C ARG A 123 9.77 12.07 0.09
N CYS A 124 10.55 12.23 -0.97
CA CYS A 124 11.99 11.94 -0.97
C CYS A 124 12.86 13.16 -1.32
N ARG A 125 12.30 14.36 -1.16
CA ARG A 125 12.96 15.64 -1.40
C ARG A 125 13.59 16.23 -0.13
#